data_AF-A0AAD7L472-F1
#
_entry.id   AF-A0AAD7L472-F1
#
_cell.length_a   1.000
_cell.length_b   1.000
_cell.length_c   1.000
_cell.angle_alpha   90.00
_cell.angle_beta   90.00
_cell.angle_gamma   90.00
#
_symmetry.space_group_name_H-M   'P 1'
#
loop_
_entity.id
_entity.type
_entity.pdbx_description
1 polymer ?
#
loop_
_entity_poly.entity_id
_entity_poly.type
_entity_poly.pdbx_seq_one_letter_code
_entity_poly.pdbx_strand_id
1 'polypeptide(L)'
;MENLPRDIALDIFSRLPITSFLQIKSVCRTWRALSQDPSLPTMFQARANERNPSLILHCDSPILNKLCFVGYDQGQPGHYSNKVLKIDARLKLTMPEYHLVGSCNGLLCVADAFYYDPVCIFNPFTSDYIELPKTHHHTQQEVALGFGYHSITMEYKMVRVVYYGTIRRDLILRRWSEHSEVQIFTLGTDAWRSLGSIRWRLDQRPSEAMVNGALHWVTTRHKGRRGARLHIISFDLAEEKFKEIVRPGCGSLDICNFHLLVLGESLSAAICQTDGGLEIWVMKVYNVRESWTKDYIIGAYVPASVENRQVNPNSRIWKYSTLSKRLANEVVCVLKNGEILLEYESGALVLYNPYEEEFKKLVISGLPKWFATLTHVDSIFSLEAALKIKL
;
A
#
# COMPACT_ATOMS: atom_id res chain seq x y z
N MET A 1 18.59 -24.72 -22.22
CA MET A 1 18.21 -23.35 -22.61
C MET A 1 18.98 -22.83 -23.81
N GLU A 2 20.25 -23.20 -24.00
CA GLU A 2 21.04 -22.76 -25.18
C GLU A 2 20.52 -23.31 -26.51
N ASN A 3 19.79 -24.42 -26.49
CA ASN A 3 19.11 -25.01 -27.66
C ASN A 3 17.61 -24.66 -27.73
N LEU A 4 17.10 -23.80 -26.84
CA LEU A 4 15.70 -23.35 -26.91
C LEU A 4 15.60 -22.12 -27.80
N PRO A 5 14.55 -22.01 -28.64
CA PRO A 5 14.22 -20.76 -29.31
C PRO A 5 14.11 -19.61 -28.31
N ARG A 6 14.60 -18.42 -28.71
CA ARG A 6 14.64 -17.23 -27.86
C ARG A 6 13.29 -16.96 -27.20
N ASP A 7 12.21 -17.00 -27.97
CA ASP A 7 10.87 -16.66 -27.47
C ASP A 7 10.37 -17.66 -26.40
N ILE A 8 10.74 -18.93 -26.52
CA ILE A 8 10.43 -19.95 -25.50
C ILE A 8 11.23 -19.69 -24.23
N ALA A 9 12.50 -19.29 -24.34
CA ALA A 9 13.31 -18.96 -23.17
C ALA A 9 12.75 -17.72 -22.44
N LEU A 10 12.31 -16.69 -23.17
CA LEU A 10 11.67 -15.50 -22.60
C LEU A 10 10.31 -15.83 -21.96
N ASP A 11 9.50 -16.70 -22.58
CA ASP A 11 8.25 -17.19 -21.99
C ASP A 11 8.52 -17.90 -20.66
N ILE A 12 9.50 -18.81 -20.61
CA ILE A 12 9.91 -19.49 -19.37
C ILE A 12 10.36 -18.48 -18.32
N PHE A 13 11.21 -17.51 -18.67
CA PHE A 13 11.70 -16.50 -17.75
C PHE A 13 10.60 -15.62 -17.16
N SER A 14 9.65 -15.19 -17.99
CA SER A 14 8.50 -14.42 -17.52
C SER A 14 7.61 -15.20 -16.53
N ARG A 15 7.66 -16.53 -16.54
CA ARG A 15 6.90 -17.39 -15.61
C ARG A 15 7.57 -17.61 -14.26
N LEU A 16 8.86 -17.27 -14.13
CA LEU A 16 9.59 -17.50 -12.90
C LEU A 16 9.09 -16.57 -11.77
N PRO A 17 9.17 -17.02 -10.50
CA PRO A 17 9.15 -16.11 -9.36
C PRO A 17 10.25 -15.05 -9.51
N ILE A 18 9.98 -13.82 -9.06
CA ILE A 18 10.90 -12.69 -9.22
C ILE A 18 12.28 -12.99 -8.61
N THR A 19 12.30 -13.70 -7.49
CA THR A 19 13.51 -14.06 -6.75
C THR A 19 14.38 -15.03 -7.53
N SER A 20 13.78 -16.03 -8.18
CA SER A 20 14.46 -16.95 -9.09
C SER A 20 14.95 -16.21 -10.34
N PHE A 21 14.14 -15.30 -10.89
CA PHE A 21 14.53 -14.48 -12.03
C PHE A 21 15.77 -13.64 -11.74
N LEU A 22 15.86 -13.00 -10.56
CA LEU A 22 17.06 -12.23 -10.18
C LEU A 22 18.35 -13.05 -10.16
N GLN A 23 18.24 -14.35 -9.86
CA GLN A 23 19.38 -15.26 -9.83
C GLN A 23 19.81 -15.76 -11.22
N ILE A 24 18.96 -15.70 -12.26
CA ILE A 24 19.34 -16.20 -13.60
C ILE A 24 20.51 -15.43 -14.20
N LYS A 25 20.68 -14.16 -13.80
CA LYS A 25 21.78 -13.27 -14.20
C LYS A 25 23.16 -13.81 -13.79
N SER A 26 23.24 -14.70 -12.80
CA SER A 26 24.49 -15.29 -12.32
C SER A 26 24.76 -16.69 -12.88
N VAL A 27 23.83 -17.31 -13.61
CA VAL A 27 23.96 -18.69 -14.10
C VAL A 27 24.95 -18.79 -15.26
N CYS A 28 24.71 -18.08 -16.37
CA CYS A 28 25.62 -18.02 -17.51
C CYS A 28 25.45 -16.74 -18.33
N ARG A 29 26.33 -16.50 -19.32
CA ARG A 29 26.30 -15.29 -20.17
C ARG A 29 25.02 -15.22 -21.00
N THR A 30 24.57 -16.34 -21.57
CA THR A 30 23.35 -16.43 -22.39
C THR A 30 22.12 -16.04 -21.59
N TRP A 31 21.99 -16.53 -20.36
CA TRP A 31 20.84 -16.23 -19.49
C TRP A 31 20.87 -14.79 -19.01
N ARG A 32 22.07 -14.25 -18.73
CA ARG A 32 22.23 -12.83 -18.42
C ARG A 32 21.76 -11.95 -19.58
N ALA A 33 22.16 -12.26 -20.81
CA ALA A 33 21.73 -11.51 -21.99
C ALA A 33 20.20 -11.56 -22.17
N LEU A 34 19.62 -12.76 -22.08
CA LEU A 34 18.16 -12.94 -22.15
C LEU A 34 17.40 -12.25 -21.01
N SER A 35 17.97 -12.17 -19.81
CA SER A 35 17.32 -11.48 -18.68
C SER A 35 17.25 -9.96 -18.83
N GLN A 36 18.01 -9.40 -19.77
CA GLN A 36 18.03 -7.98 -20.09
C GLN A 36 17.16 -7.65 -21.30
N ASP A 37 16.39 -8.62 -21.79
CA ASP A 37 15.55 -8.45 -22.95
C ASP A 37 14.43 -7.41 -22.70
N PRO A 38 14.25 -6.42 -23.60
CA PRO A 38 13.29 -5.35 -23.41
C PRO A 38 11.83 -5.82 -23.42
N SER A 39 11.52 -7.02 -23.92
CA SER A 39 10.14 -7.54 -23.90
C SER A 39 9.75 -8.10 -22.53
N LEU A 40 10.71 -8.50 -21.69
CA LEU A 40 10.42 -9.17 -20.43
C LEU A 40 9.59 -8.33 -19.45
N PRO A 41 9.83 -7.02 -19.23
CA PRO A 41 9.02 -6.22 -18.31
C PRO A 41 7.53 -6.26 -18.65
N THR A 42 7.18 -6.14 -19.93
CA THR A 42 5.79 -6.24 -20.40
C THR A 42 5.23 -7.65 -20.20
N MET A 43 6.02 -8.68 -20.47
CA MET A 43 5.59 -10.08 -20.23
C MET A 43 5.38 -10.37 -18.73
N PHE A 44 6.24 -9.87 -17.86
CA PHE A 44 6.08 -9.96 -16.40
C PHE A 44 4.80 -9.25 -15.97
N GLN A 45 4.59 -8.01 -16.43
CA GLN A 45 3.41 -7.23 -16.09
C GLN A 45 2.10 -7.89 -16.54
N ALA A 46 2.05 -8.42 -17.77
CA ALA A 46 0.89 -9.14 -18.27
C ALA A 46 0.53 -10.34 -17.38
N ARG A 47 1.53 -11.09 -16.93
CA ARG A 47 1.33 -12.23 -16.01
C ARG A 47 1.07 -11.82 -14.57
N ALA A 48 1.50 -10.64 -14.16
CA ALA A 48 1.30 -10.19 -12.79
C ALA A 48 -0.20 -10.03 -12.48
N ASN A 49 -1.01 -9.66 -13.47
CA ASN A 49 -2.47 -9.64 -13.39
C ASN A 49 -3.09 -11.04 -13.21
N GLU A 50 -2.39 -12.11 -13.60
CA GLU A 50 -2.83 -13.50 -13.45
C GLU A 50 -2.40 -14.12 -12.11
N ARG A 51 -1.48 -13.46 -11.39
CA ARG A 51 -0.90 -13.96 -10.15
C ARG A 51 -1.54 -13.36 -8.91
N ASN A 52 -1.37 -14.07 -7.79
CA ASN A 52 -1.59 -13.48 -6.48
C ASN A 52 -0.46 -12.51 -6.12
N PRO A 53 -0.77 -11.43 -5.40
CA PRO A 53 0.23 -10.45 -5.00
C PRO A 53 1.23 -11.05 -4.01
N SER A 54 2.48 -10.60 -4.09
CA SER A 54 3.47 -10.80 -3.06
C SER A 54 3.28 -9.79 -1.93
N LEU A 55 4.00 -9.94 -0.83
CA LEU A 55 3.91 -9.07 0.33
C LEU A 55 5.20 -8.28 0.54
N ILE A 56 5.05 -7.01 0.84
CA ILE A 56 6.09 -6.14 1.38
C ILE A 56 5.76 -5.89 2.84
N LEU A 57 6.69 -6.22 3.72
CA LEU A 57 6.57 -6.03 5.16
C LEU A 57 7.49 -4.89 5.57
N HIS A 58 6.92 -3.83 6.11
CA HIS A 58 7.66 -2.69 6.64
C HIS A 58 7.73 -2.79 8.16
N CYS A 59 8.93 -2.69 8.71
CA CYS A 59 9.20 -2.94 10.13
C CYS A 59 9.89 -1.74 10.76
N ASP A 60 9.27 -1.14 11.78
CA ASP A 60 9.81 0.05 12.44
C ASP A 60 10.43 -0.21 13.81
N SER A 61 10.18 -1.38 14.42
CA SER A 61 10.54 -1.66 15.81
C SER A 61 11.71 -2.65 15.94
N PRO A 62 12.73 -2.37 16.79
CA PRO A 62 12.90 -1.22 17.67
C PRO A 62 13.90 -0.19 17.09
N ILE A 63 13.58 0.51 16.00
CA ILE A 63 14.49 1.41 15.23
C ILE A 63 15.31 0.67 14.15
N LEU A 64 14.66 -0.22 13.40
CA LEU A 64 15.28 -0.90 12.26
C LEU A 64 14.29 -0.91 11.11
N ASN A 65 14.15 0.24 10.43
CA ASN A 65 13.33 0.48 9.24
C ASN A 65 13.72 -0.46 8.10
N LYS A 66 13.17 -1.67 8.17
CA LYS A 66 13.50 -2.78 7.28
C LYS A 66 12.32 -3.06 6.40
N LEU A 67 12.61 -3.22 5.11
CA LEU A 67 11.68 -3.78 4.16
C LEU A 67 12.02 -5.25 3.96
N CYS A 68 10.98 -6.06 4.04
CA CYS A 68 11.04 -7.48 3.84
C CYS A 68 10.08 -7.86 2.72
N PHE A 69 10.45 -8.87 1.94
CA PHE A 69 9.67 -9.42 0.85
C PHE A 69 9.29 -10.85 1.15
N VAL A 70 8.02 -11.18 0.92
CA VAL A 70 7.50 -12.55 0.93
C VAL A 70 6.79 -12.79 -0.39
N GLY A 71 7.39 -13.63 -1.24
CA GLY A 71 6.81 -13.99 -2.53
C GLY A 71 5.64 -14.97 -2.37
N TYR A 72 4.61 -14.83 -3.21
CA TYR A 72 3.56 -15.83 -3.32
C TYR A 72 4.05 -17.06 -4.11
N ASP A 73 3.77 -18.27 -3.62
CA ASP A 73 4.09 -19.50 -4.34
C ASP A 73 2.99 -19.84 -5.35
N GLN A 74 3.24 -19.53 -6.62
CA GLN A 74 2.27 -19.80 -7.68
C GLN A 74 2.07 -21.30 -7.95
N GLY A 75 2.94 -22.18 -7.43
CA GLY A 75 2.82 -23.63 -7.59
C GLY A 75 1.85 -24.29 -6.59
N GLN A 76 1.47 -23.60 -5.51
CA GLN A 76 0.58 -24.12 -4.48
C GLN A 76 -0.44 -23.05 -4.06
N PRO A 77 -1.73 -23.20 -4.40
CA PRO A 77 -2.78 -22.25 -4.00
C PRO A 77 -2.81 -22.06 -2.48
N GLY A 78 -2.84 -20.80 -2.05
CA GLY A 78 -2.89 -20.42 -0.63
C GLY A 78 -1.55 -20.55 0.10
N HIS A 79 -0.43 -20.62 -0.63
CA HIS A 79 0.90 -20.70 -0.05
C HIS A 79 1.78 -19.50 -0.41
N TYR A 80 2.44 -18.96 0.61
CA TYR A 80 3.51 -17.99 0.47
C TYR A 80 4.86 -18.67 0.70
N SER A 81 5.93 -18.08 0.17
CA SER A 81 7.29 -18.50 0.46
C SER A 81 7.53 -18.57 1.96
N ASN A 82 8.04 -19.71 2.43
CA ASN A 82 8.41 -19.91 3.83
C ASN A 82 9.64 -19.08 4.25
N LYS A 83 10.29 -18.37 3.29
CA LYS A 83 11.46 -17.53 3.52
C LYS A 83 11.12 -16.05 3.29
N VAL A 84 11.51 -15.24 4.26
CA VAL A 84 11.53 -13.78 4.13
C VAL A 84 12.85 -13.32 3.50
N LEU A 85 12.77 -12.50 2.47
CA LEU A 85 13.92 -11.81 1.88
C LEU A 85 14.01 -10.39 2.44
N LYS A 86 15.22 -9.91 2.70
CA LYS A 86 15.44 -8.51 3.07
C LYS A 86 15.64 -7.69 1.80
N ILE A 87 14.92 -6.58 1.70
CA ILE A 87 15.11 -5.60 0.65
C ILE A 87 16.15 -4.59 1.17
N ASP A 88 17.29 -4.53 0.49
CA ASP A 88 18.30 -3.50 0.72
C ASP A 88 17.99 -2.32 -0.19
N ALA A 89 17.16 -1.40 0.29
CA ALA A 89 16.71 -0.27 -0.51
C ALA A 89 17.82 0.78 -0.74
N ARG A 90 18.95 0.74 0.01
CA ARG A 90 20.09 1.69 -0.03
C ARG A 90 19.71 3.15 -0.27
N LEU A 91 18.57 3.57 0.29
CA LEU A 91 18.02 4.89 0.05
C LEU A 91 18.83 5.93 0.81
N LYS A 92 19.14 7.04 0.14
CA LYS A 92 19.81 8.19 0.76
C LYS A 92 18.76 9.11 1.38
N LEU A 93 18.19 8.68 2.50
CA LEU A 93 17.23 9.48 3.25
C LEU A 93 17.92 10.33 4.31
N THR A 94 17.25 11.38 4.78
CA THR A 94 17.78 12.24 5.84
C THR A 94 17.80 11.46 7.16
N MET A 95 16.75 10.67 7.40
CA MET A 95 16.63 9.79 8.55
C MET A 95 16.69 8.31 8.12
N PRO A 96 17.17 7.41 8.99
CA PRO A 96 17.02 5.97 8.79
C PRO A 96 15.55 5.54 8.67
N GLU A 97 14.64 6.30 9.30
CA GLU A 97 13.21 6.06 9.31
C GLU A 97 12.47 6.60 8.08
N TYR A 98 11.56 5.81 7.53
CA TYR A 98 10.69 6.22 6.43
C TYR A 98 9.29 5.62 6.53
N HIS A 99 8.34 6.33 5.94
CA HIS A 99 6.97 5.85 5.74
C HIS A 99 6.84 5.17 4.39
N LEU A 100 6.24 3.99 4.36
CA LEU A 100 5.82 3.35 3.12
C LEU A 100 4.54 4.01 2.61
N VAL A 101 4.64 4.74 1.50
CA VAL A 101 3.51 5.48 0.91
C VAL A 101 2.60 4.54 0.11
N GLY A 102 3.19 3.62 -0.65
CA GLY A 102 2.42 2.70 -1.46
C GLY A 102 3.27 1.88 -2.42
N SER A 103 2.57 0.98 -3.13
CA SER A 103 3.12 0.06 -4.11
C SER A 103 2.24 0.13 -5.35
N CYS A 104 2.83 0.37 -6.51
CA CYS A 104 2.10 0.50 -7.76
C CYS A 104 2.93 -0.06 -8.92
N ASN A 105 2.39 -1.03 -9.66
CA ASN A 105 3.05 -1.68 -10.80
C ASN A 105 4.49 -2.19 -10.51
N GLY A 106 4.72 -2.61 -9.26
CA GLY A 106 6.03 -3.10 -8.79
C GLY A 106 7.04 -2.02 -8.42
N LEU A 107 6.65 -0.75 -8.45
CA LEU A 107 7.41 0.34 -7.83
C LEU A 107 6.91 0.56 -6.41
N LEU A 108 7.84 0.82 -5.49
CA LEU A 108 7.56 1.27 -4.13
C LEU A 108 7.82 2.76 -4.01
N CYS A 109 6.92 3.46 -3.32
CA CYS A 109 7.11 4.84 -2.93
C CYS A 109 7.28 4.92 -1.42
N VAL A 110 8.34 5.60 -0.98
CA VAL A 110 8.63 5.86 0.43
C VAL A 110 8.92 7.33 0.65
N ALA A 111 8.66 7.83 1.85
CA ALA A 111 8.93 9.20 2.23
C ALA A 111 9.67 9.23 3.57
N ASP A 112 10.62 10.15 3.72
CA ASP A 112 11.33 10.36 4.99
C ASP A 112 10.37 10.54 6.17
N ALA A 113 10.65 9.91 7.31
CA ALA A 113 9.69 9.87 8.41
C ALA A 113 9.50 11.21 9.14
N PHE A 114 10.47 12.13 9.05
CA PHE A 114 10.46 13.37 9.82
C PHE A 114 9.72 14.49 9.09
N TYR A 115 10.09 14.74 7.83
CA TYR A 115 9.51 15.84 7.03
C TYR A 115 8.58 15.36 5.90
N TYR A 116 8.44 14.06 5.69
CA TYR A 116 7.81 13.48 4.49
C TYR A 116 8.53 13.90 3.20
N ASP A 117 9.84 14.17 3.30
CA ASP A 117 10.73 14.56 2.22
C ASP A 117 12.21 14.31 2.64
N PRO A 118 13.10 13.76 1.79
CA PRO A 118 12.87 13.37 0.40
C PRO A 118 11.81 12.27 0.24
N VAL A 119 11.08 12.31 -0.88
CA VAL A 119 10.26 11.20 -1.36
C VAL A 119 11.07 10.41 -2.39
N CYS A 120 11.13 9.10 -2.23
CA CYS A 120 11.85 8.20 -3.13
C CYS A 120 10.91 7.17 -3.75
N ILE A 121 11.06 6.95 -5.05
CA ILE A 121 10.40 5.87 -5.78
C ILE A 121 11.49 4.88 -6.21
N PHE A 122 11.30 3.59 -5.94
CA PHE A 122 12.29 2.57 -6.27
C PHE A 122 11.66 1.23 -6.62
N ASN A 123 12.37 0.43 -7.40
CA ASN A 123 12.01 -0.98 -7.60
C ASN A 123 12.81 -1.84 -6.60
N PRO A 124 12.16 -2.63 -5.73
CA PRO A 124 12.84 -3.43 -4.71
C PRO A 124 13.77 -4.52 -5.28
N PHE A 125 13.69 -4.81 -6.58
CA PHE A 125 14.39 -5.90 -7.24
C PHE A 125 15.44 -5.44 -8.26
N THR A 126 15.40 -4.18 -8.74
CA THR A 126 16.37 -3.68 -9.74
C THR A 126 17.45 -2.78 -9.16
N SER A 127 17.42 -2.47 -7.86
CA SER A 127 18.32 -1.51 -7.19
C SER A 127 18.25 -0.08 -7.71
N ASP A 128 17.37 0.21 -8.67
CA ASP A 128 17.14 1.55 -9.20
C ASP A 128 16.23 2.31 -8.23
N TYR A 129 16.55 3.58 -7.98
CA TYR A 129 15.67 4.52 -7.29
C TYR A 129 15.78 5.91 -7.90
N ILE A 130 14.72 6.70 -7.71
CA ILE A 130 14.65 8.12 -8.03
C ILE A 130 14.25 8.87 -6.76
N GLU A 131 15.05 9.85 -6.38
CA GLU A 131 14.68 10.87 -5.39
C GLU A 131 13.89 11.97 -6.09
N LEU A 132 12.71 12.31 -5.58
CA LEU A 132 11.90 13.39 -6.11
C LEU A 132 12.50 14.76 -5.74
N PRO A 133 12.21 15.83 -6.52
CA PRO A 133 12.67 17.17 -6.17
C PRO A 133 12.23 17.55 -4.76
N LYS A 134 13.11 18.22 -4.01
CA LYS A 134 12.80 18.66 -2.64
C LYS A 134 11.70 19.71 -2.63
N THR A 135 10.86 19.64 -1.62
CA THR A 135 9.77 20.59 -1.34
C THR A 135 10.19 21.58 -0.27
N HIS A 136 9.56 22.76 -0.22
CA HIS A 136 9.78 23.69 0.87
C HIS A 136 9.17 23.15 2.17
N HIS A 137 9.95 23.18 3.26
CA HIS A 137 9.53 22.70 4.57
C HIS A 137 9.07 23.83 5.47
N HIS A 138 7.99 23.57 6.20
CA HIS A 138 7.55 24.43 7.28
C HIS A 138 7.69 23.69 8.62
N THR A 139 8.07 24.44 9.66
CA THR A 139 8.34 23.89 11.01
C THR A 139 7.14 23.19 11.65
N GLN A 140 5.93 23.44 11.16
CA GLN A 140 4.69 22.78 11.61
C GLN A 140 3.82 22.44 10.40
N GLN A 141 4.05 21.26 9.83
CA GLN A 141 3.23 20.72 8.76
C GLN A 141 2.73 19.30 9.09
N GLU A 142 1.47 19.02 8.74
CA GLU A 142 0.96 17.65 8.58
C GLU A 142 0.91 17.35 7.08
N VAL A 143 1.28 16.13 6.68
CA VAL A 143 1.32 15.75 5.27
C VAL A 143 0.52 14.47 5.04
N ALA A 144 -0.43 14.52 4.11
CA ALA A 144 -1.06 13.33 3.53
C ALA A 144 -0.43 13.04 2.18
N LEU A 145 -0.17 11.76 1.89
CA LEU A 145 0.52 11.34 0.68
C LEU A 145 -0.36 10.38 -0.12
N GLY A 146 -0.07 10.23 -1.41
CA GLY A 146 -0.64 9.18 -2.23
C GLY A 146 0.18 8.98 -3.48
N PHE A 147 0.41 7.72 -3.85
CA PHE A 147 1.21 7.35 -5.00
C PHE A 147 0.39 6.40 -5.88
N GLY A 148 0.33 6.68 -7.18
CA GLY A 148 -0.46 5.87 -8.10
C GLY A 148 -0.07 6.03 -9.56
N TYR A 149 -0.64 5.15 -10.37
CA TYR A 149 -0.48 5.13 -11.82
C TYR A 149 -1.85 5.27 -12.48
N HIS A 150 -1.94 6.17 -13.45
CA HIS A 150 -3.13 6.32 -14.27
C HIS A 150 -2.94 5.62 -15.61
N SER A 151 -3.74 4.58 -15.89
CA SER A 151 -3.51 3.67 -17.03
C SER A 151 -3.72 4.30 -18.40
N ILE A 152 -4.63 5.27 -18.52
CA ILE A 152 -4.95 5.92 -19.81
C ILE A 152 -3.91 6.98 -20.16
N THR A 153 -3.51 7.81 -19.18
CA THR A 153 -2.48 8.83 -19.41
C THR A 153 -1.07 8.25 -19.32
N MET A 154 -0.95 7.01 -18.84
CA MET A 154 0.28 6.27 -18.65
C MET A 154 1.29 6.99 -17.73
N GLU A 155 0.78 7.69 -16.72
CA GLU A 155 1.57 8.52 -15.83
C GLU A 155 1.56 8.00 -14.40
N TYR A 156 2.74 7.92 -13.80
CA TYR A 156 2.88 7.84 -12.35
C TYR A 156 2.76 9.24 -11.76
N LYS A 157 1.94 9.37 -10.72
CA LYS A 157 1.71 10.63 -10.01
C LYS A 157 1.86 10.43 -8.51
N MET A 158 2.49 11.42 -7.88
CA MET A 158 2.64 11.52 -6.43
C MET A 158 1.86 12.75 -5.98
N VAL A 159 0.92 12.56 -5.06
CA VAL A 159 0.09 13.61 -4.47
C VAL A 159 0.57 13.84 -3.05
N ARG A 160 0.81 15.10 -2.72
CA ARG A 160 1.24 15.57 -1.40
C ARG A 160 0.32 16.68 -0.95
N VAL A 161 -0.42 16.46 0.13
CA VAL A 161 -1.30 17.49 0.71
C VAL A 161 -0.71 17.96 2.03
N VAL A 162 -0.35 19.23 2.09
CA VAL A 162 0.30 19.86 3.23
C VAL A 162 -0.73 20.68 3.99
N TYR A 163 -0.78 20.55 5.32
CA TYR A 163 -1.57 21.39 6.20
C TYR A 163 -0.65 22.16 7.13
N TYR A 164 -0.81 23.49 7.17
CA TYR A 164 0.06 24.35 7.96
C TYR A 164 -0.50 24.61 9.36
N GLY A 165 0.34 24.47 10.37
CA GLY A 165 0.02 24.81 11.76
C GLY A 165 0.20 26.31 12.04
N THR A 166 -0.70 26.88 12.85
CA THR A 166 -0.48 28.19 13.49
C THR A 166 -0.46 28.01 15.00
N ILE A 167 0.60 28.47 15.66
CA ILE A 167 0.61 28.62 17.13
C ILE A 167 -0.13 29.92 17.46
N ARG A 168 -1.25 29.84 18.17
CA ARG A 168 -1.68 30.94 19.04
C ARG A 168 -1.12 30.69 20.43
N ARG A 169 -0.53 31.72 21.06
CA ARG A 169 0.18 31.62 22.35
C ARG A 169 -0.76 31.32 23.53
N ASP A 170 -2.04 31.32 23.27
CA ASP A 170 -3.15 31.25 24.18
C ASP A 170 -3.83 29.87 24.03
N LEU A 171 -3.46 28.97 24.95
CA LEU A 171 -4.07 27.66 25.28
C LEU A 171 -3.85 26.50 24.28
N ILE A 172 -3.11 25.48 24.75
CA ILE A 172 -3.17 23.99 24.67
C ILE A 172 -3.87 23.27 23.47
N LEU A 173 -4.71 23.92 22.68
CA LEU A 173 -5.33 23.37 21.48
C LEU A 173 -4.53 23.80 20.25
N ARG A 174 -3.73 22.88 19.69
CA ARG A 174 -3.15 23.02 18.34
C ARG A 174 -4.28 23.20 17.33
N ARG A 175 -4.65 24.45 17.04
CA ARG A 175 -5.61 24.79 16.00
C ARG A 175 -4.83 24.97 14.70
N TRP A 176 -4.69 23.87 13.98
CA TRP A 176 -4.14 23.88 12.63
C TRP A 176 -4.95 24.83 11.76
N SER A 177 -4.27 25.60 10.91
CA SER A 177 -4.92 26.58 10.06
C SER A 177 -5.79 25.89 9.01
N GLU A 178 -6.73 26.63 8.42
CA GLU A 178 -7.50 26.18 7.25
C GLU A 178 -6.66 26.19 5.97
N HIS A 179 -5.39 26.62 6.05
CA HIS A 179 -4.51 26.68 4.90
C HIS A 179 -3.90 25.31 4.61
N SER A 180 -4.28 24.77 3.46
CA SER A 180 -3.70 23.58 2.87
C SER A 180 -3.09 23.92 1.51
N GLU A 181 -2.08 23.16 1.12
CA GLU A 181 -1.54 23.17 -0.24
C GLU A 181 -1.51 21.75 -0.77
N VAL A 182 -2.08 21.55 -1.95
CA VAL A 182 -1.95 20.33 -2.73
C VAL A 182 -0.81 20.49 -3.71
N GLN A 183 0.18 19.64 -3.57
CA GLN A 183 1.30 19.51 -4.48
C GLN A 183 1.19 18.18 -5.20
N ILE A 184 1.51 18.16 -6.47
CA ILE A 184 1.52 16.95 -7.27
C ILE A 184 2.77 16.91 -8.11
N PHE A 185 3.34 15.72 -8.22
CA PHE A 185 4.51 15.44 -9.03
C PHE A 185 4.17 14.34 -10.01
N THR A 186 4.55 14.52 -11.27
CA THR A 186 4.43 13.50 -12.31
C THR A 186 5.81 12.95 -12.62
N LEU A 187 5.96 11.63 -12.56
CA LEU A 187 7.24 11.00 -12.83
C LEU A 187 7.70 11.34 -14.26
N GLY A 188 8.96 11.76 -14.39
CA GLY A 188 9.53 12.29 -15.64
C GLY A 188 9.41 13.81 -15.81
N THR A 189 8.91 14.54 -14.81
CA THR A 189 8.96 16.01 -14.74
C THR A 189 10.00 16.48 -13.71
N ASP A 190 10.39 17.74 -13.79
CA ASP A 190 11.49 18.29 -12.96
C ASP A 190 11.03 18.96 -11.67
N ALA A 191 9.73 19.19 -11.48
CA ALA A 191 9.22 19.99 -10.38
C ALA A 191 7.83 19.56 -9.89
N TRP A 192 7.56 19.85 -8.62
CA TRP A 192 6.22 19.81 -8.06
C TRP A 192 5.38 20.98 -8.60
N ARG A 193 4.11 20.71 -8.88
CA ARG A 193 3.13 21.75 -9.22
C ARG A 193 2.08 21.85 -8.14
N SER A 194 1.68 23.08 -7.83
CA SER A 194 0.63 23.38 -6.87
C SER A 194 -0.74 23.31 -7.56
N LEU A 195 -1.69 22.62 -6.95
CA LEU A 195 -3.11 22.59 -7.37
C LEU A 195 -3.97 23.51 -6.49
N GLY A 196 -3.35 24.33 -5.63
CA GLY A 196 -4.04 25.20 -4.69
C GLY A 196 -4.43 24.47 -3.40
N SER A 197 -5.50 24.92 -2.76
CA SER A 197 -5.94 24.40 -1.46
C SER A 197 -7.10 23.42 -1.57
N ILE A 198 -7.27 22.59 -0.55
CA ILE A 198 -8.45 21.72 -0.41
C ILE A 198 -9.22 22.02 0.86
N ARG A 199 -10.54 21.84 0.75
CA ARG A 199 -11.49 22.03 1.86
C ARG A 199 -11.53 20.85 2.84
N TRP A 200 -11.08 19.67 2.41
CA TRP A 200 -11.09 18.47 3.24
C TRP A 200 -9.77 18.39 4.01
N ARG A 201 -9.86 17.91 5.24
CA ARG A 201 -8.68 17.68 6.06
C ARG A 201 -8.37 16.20 6.09
N LEU A 202 -7.54 15.73 5.17
CA LEU A 202 -7.05 14.35 5.15
C LEU A 202 -6.27 14.02 6.44
N ASP A 203 -6.33 12.76 6.85
CA ASP A 203 -5.46 12.26 7.90
C ASP A 203 -4.01 12.22 7.41
N GLN A 204 -3.06 12.38 8.34
CA GLN A 204 -1.62 12.32 8.07
C GLN A 204 -1.20 10.87 7.77
N ARG A 205 -1.68 10.35 6.64
CA ARG A 205 -1.54 8.97 6.19
C ARG A 205 -1.44 8.92 4.67
N PRO A 206 -0.81 7.87 4.13
CA PRO A 206 -0.93 7.56 2.71
C PRO A 206 -2.37 7.24 2.31
N SER A 207 -2.65 7.30 1.01
CA SER A 207 -3.89 6.75 0.43
C SER A 207 -4.00 5.27 0.73
N GLU A 208 -5.18 4.81 1.12
CA GLU A 208 -5.42 3.43 1.52
C GLU A 208 -5.74 2.52 0.32
N ALA A 209 -6.34 3.06 -0.74
CA ALA A 209 -6.71 2.31 -1.93
C ALA A 209 -6.59 3.13 -3.21
N MET A 210 -6.33 2.45 -4.33
CA MET A 210 -6.39 3.03 -5.68
C MET A 210 -7.33 2.21 -6.56
N VAL A 211 -8.39 2.84 -7.07
CA VAL A 211 -9.41 2.20 -7.91
C VAL A 211 -9.78 3.16 -9.02
N ASN A 212 -9.95 2.67 -10.25
CA ASN A 212 -10.33 3.48 -11.42
C ASN A 212 -9.46 4.72 -11.64
N GLY A 213 -8.15 4.59 -11.41
CA GLY A 213 -7.22 5.71 -11.55
C GLY A 213 -7.37 6.81 -10.49
N ALA A 214 -8.12 6.56 -9.42
CA ALA A 214 -8.28 7.49 -8.31
C ALA A 214 -7.70 6.93 -7.01
N LEU A 215 -7.00 7.77 -6.26
CA LEU A 215 -6.49 7.48 -4.90
C LEU A 215 -7.58 7.77 -3.87
N HIS A 216 -7.68 6.97 -2.81
CA HIS A 216 -8.73 7.09 -1.80
C HIS A 216 -8.17 7.18 -0.38
N TRP A 217 -8.73 8.07 0.42
CA TRP A 217 -8.42 8.27 1.84
C TRP A 217 -9.69 8.22 2.68
N VAL A 218 -9.56 7.65 3.89
CA VAL A 218 -10.54 7.82 4.96
C VAL A 218 -10.14 9.02 5.80
N THR A 219 -11.10 9.90 6.10
CA THR A 219 -10.85 11.09 6.92
C THR A 219 -12.06 11.47 7.78
N THR A 220 -11.81 12.20 8.87
CA THR A 220 -12.85 12.89 9.64
C THR A 220 -12.92 14.37 9.27
N ARG A 221 -14.08 14.84 8.79
CA ARG A 221 -14.28 16.27 8.42
C ARG A 221 -14.10 17.23 9.60
N HIS A 222 -14.34 16.76 10.82
CA HIS A 222 -14.28 17.56 12.05
C HIS A 222 -13.57 16.83 13.19
N LYS A 223 -12.24 16.63 13.08
CA LYS A 223 -11.42 16.10 14.19
C LYS A 223 -11.75 16.81 15.51
N GLY A 224 -12.12 16.03 16.53
CA GLY A 224 -12.35 16.53 17.90
C GLY A 224 -13.79 16.95 18.24
N ARG A 225 -14.77 16.84 17.31
CA ARG A 225 -16.20 17.02 17.64
C ARG A 225 -16.86 15.67 17.94
N ARG A 226 -17.72 15.62 18.96
CA ARG A 226 -18.59 14.44 19.21
C ARG A 226 -19.48 14.23 17.98
N GLY A 227 -19.49 13.00 17.45
CA GLY A 227 -20.28 12.64 16.25
C GLY A 227 -19.62 12.93 14.90
N ALA A 228 -18.30 13.15 14.84
CA ALA A 228 -17.58 13.30 13.58
C ALA A 228 -17.64 12.01 12.75
N ARG A 229 -18.27 12.07 11.58
CA ARG A 229 -18.39 10.95 10.64
C ARG A 229 -17.13 10.80 9.81
N LEU A 230 -16.81 9.55 9.46
CA LEU A 230 -15.77 9.25 8.47
C LEU A 230 -16.31 9.51 7.06
N HIS A 231 -15.47 10.14 6.25
CA HIS A 231 -15.69 10.45 4.84
C HIS A 231 -14.64 9.73 4.00
N ILE A 232 -15.04 9.30 2.81
CA ILE A 232 -14.13 8.77 1.79
C ILE A 232 -13.85 9.90 0.80
N ILE A 233 -12.60 10.35 0.75
CA ILE A 233 -12.16 11.35 -0.22
C ILE A 233 -11.33 10.65 -1.28
N SER A 234 -11.67 10.90 -2.54
CA SER A 234 -10.90 10.44 -3.69
C SER A 234 -10.14 11.58 -4.33
N PHE A 235 -9.04 11.27 -4.99
CA PHE A 235 -8.32 12.15 -5.90
C PHE A 235 -8.14 11.44 -7.24
N ASP A 236 -8.77 11.99 -8.27
CA ASP A 236 -8.70 11.47 -9.64
C ASP A 236 -7.36 11.85 -10.27
N LEU A 237 -6.55 10.88 -10.70
CA LEU A 237 -5.22 11.15 -11.24
C LEU A 237 -5.26 11.75 -12.66
N ALA A 238 -6.34 11.55 -13.41
CA ALA A 238 -6.50 12.15 -14.75
C ALA A 238 -6.98 13.59 -14.63
N GLU A 239 -8.08 13.78 -13.90
CA GLU A 239 -8.73 15.08 -13.74
C GLU A 239 -8.06 15.98 -12.72
N GLU A 240 -7.22 15.41 -11.86
CA GLU A 240 -6.48 16.07 -10.78
C GLU A 240 -7.40 16.82 -9.81
N LYS A 241 -8.55 16.21 -9.52
CA LYS A 241 -9.61 16.78 -8.69
C LYS A 241 -9.95 15.86 -7.53
N PHE A 242 -10.12 16.48 -6.38
CA PHE A 242 -10.69 15.81 -5.21
C PHE A 242 -12.20 15.70 -5.32
N LYS A 243 -12.74 14.53 -4.98
CA LYS A 243 -14.19 14.28 -4.91
C LYS A 243 -14.49 13.50 -3.63
N GLU A 244 -15.59 13.86 -2.97
CA GLU A 244 -16.12 13.04 -1.88
C GLU A 244 -16.92 11.89 -2.49
N ILE A 245 -16.61 10.66 -2.09
CA ILE A 245 -17.24 9.45 -2.59
C ILE A 245 -18.27 8.97 -1.58
N VAL A 246 -19.35 8.39 -2.10
CA VAL A 246 -20.40 7.79 -1.27
C VAL A 246 -19.85 6.64 -0.43
N ARG A 247 -20.07 6.73 0.86
CA ARG A 247 -19.78 5.67 1.84
C ARG A 247 -20.90 4.61 1.86
N PRO A 248 -20.66 3.40 2.38
CA PRO A 248 -21.70 2.39 2.50
C PRO A 248 -22.83 2.85 3.45
N GLY A 249 -24.07 2.50 3.12
CA GLY A 249 -25.28 2.97 3.80
C GLY A 249 -25.61 2.34 5.16
N CYS A 250 -24.67 1.63 5.79
CA CYS A 250 -24.93 0.93 7.05
C CYS A 250 -24.90 1.90 8.25
N GLY A 251 -25.94 1.87 9.09
CA GLY A 251 -26.10 2.76 10.25
C GLY A 251 -24.98 2.67 11.31
N SER A 252 -24.15 1.62 11.29
CA SER A 252 -22.96 1.47 12.15
C SER A 252 -21.75 2.29 11.66
N LEU A 253 -21.65 2.59 10.36
CA LEU A 253 -20.53 3.34 9.77
C LEU A 253 -20.49 4.83 10.15
N ASP A 254 -21.56 5.36 10.75
CA ASP A 254 -21.56 6.73 11.26
C ASP A 254 -20.55 6.94 12.40
N ILE A 255 -20.14 5.86 13.08
CA ILE A 255 -19.28 5.88 14.27
C ILE A 255 -18.14 4.85 14.18
N CYS A 256 -18.30 3.75 13.43
CA CYS A 256 -17.29 2.68 13.34
C CYS A 256 -16.05 3.08 12.53
N ASN A 257 -14.87 2.70 13.03
CA ASN A 257 -13.61 2.81 12.30
C ASN A 257 -13.57 1.76 11.19
N PHE A 258 -13.29 2.19 9.98
CA PHE A 258 -13.04 1.31 8.84
C PHE A 258 -11.79 1.77 8.09
N HIS A 259 -11.15 0.84 7.38
CA HIS A 259 -10.12 1.14 6.39
C HIS A 259 -10.58 0.72 5.01
N LEU A 260 -9.99 1.34 4.00
CA LEU A 260 -10.24 1.03 2.59
C LEU A 260 -9.20 0.05 2.08
N LEU A 261 -9.63 -0.73 1.10
CA LEU A 261 -8.77 -1.64 0.34
C LEU A 261 -9.36 -1.86 -1.05
N VAL A 262 -8.61 -2.54 -1.90
CA VAL A 262 -9.07 -2.97 -3.23
C VAL A 262 -9.33 -4.46 -3.18
N LEU A 263 -10.56 -4.87 -3.47
CA LEU A 263 -10.91 -6.28 -3.66
C LEU A 263 -11.34 -6.53 -5.10
N GLY A 264 -10.58 -7.37 -5.80
CA GLY A 264 -10.66 -7.49 -7.25
C GLY A 264 -10.33 -6.14 -7.88
N GLU A 265 -11.33 -5.50 -8.49
CA GLU A 265 -11.21 -4.16 -9.11
C GLU A 265 -12.13 -3.13 -8.44
N SER A 266 -12.71 -3.48 -7.28
CA SER A 266 -13.70 -2.66 -6.58
C SER A 266 -13.10 -2.01 -5.33
N LEU A 267 -13.58 -0.80 -5.03
CA LEU A 267 -13.29 -0.14 -3.77
C LEU A 267 -14.08 -0.85 -2.66
N SER A 268 -13.38 -1.22 -1.59
CA SER A 268 -13.96 -1.96 -0.48
C SER A 268 -13.67 -1.27 0.86
N ALA A 269 -14.54 -1.48 1.83
CA ALA A 269 -14.40 -0.97 3.19
C ALA A 269 -14.51 -2.14 4.18
N ALA A 270 -13.49 -2.30 5.02
CA ALA A 270 -13.42 -3.34 6.03
C ALA A 270 -13.68 -2.74 7.42
N ILE A 271 -14.63 -3.34 8.14
CA ILE A 271 -15.16 -2.81 9.40
C ILE A 271 -14.97 -3.84 10.50
N CYS A 272 -14.16 -3.51 11.51
CA CYS A 272 -14.08 -4.31 12.73
C CYS A 272 -15.30 -4.04 13.61
N GLN A 273 -16.01 -5.10 13.96
CA GLN A 273 -17.14 -5.09 14.88
C GLN A 273 -16.64 -5.14 16.34
N THR A 274 -17.50 -4.74 17.28
CA THR A 274 -17.16 -4.69 18.70
C THR A 274 -16.93 -6.05 19.35
N ASP A 275 -17.48 -7.11 18.75
CA ASP A 275 -17.32 -8.51 19.15
C ASP A 275 -16.06 -9.15 18.54
N GLY A 276 -15.27 -8.40 17.75
CA GLY A 276 -14.09 -8.90 17.06
C GLY A 276 -14.37 -9.52 15.69
N GLY A 277 -15.63 -9.53 15.24
CA GLY A 277 -15.99 -9.87 13.87
C GLY A 277 -15.55 -8.81 12.86
N LEU A 278 -15.56 -9.17 11.59
CA LEU A 278 -15.15 -8.29 10.49
C LEU A 278 -16.17 -8.34 9.36
N GLU A 279 -16.69 -7.18 8.98
CA GLU A 279 -17.54 -7.04 7.79
C GLU A 279 -16.76 -6.38 6.66
N ILE A 280 -16.90 -6.90 5.44
CA ILE A 280 -16.30 -6.32 4.26
C ILE A 280 -17.40 -5.92 3.29
N TRP A 281 -17.45 -4.62 3.01
CA TRP A 281 -18.36 -4.01 2.05
C TRP A 281 -17.62 -3.75 0.74
N VAL A 282 -18.25 -4.06 -0.39
CA VAL A 282 -17.67 -3.91 -1.73
C VAL A 282 -18.57 -2.99 -2.57
N MET A 283 -18.00 -1.97 -3.18
CA MET A 283 -18.71 -1.05 -4.07
C MET A 283 -18.75 -1.64 -5.48
N LYS A 284 -19.88 -2.25 -5.86
CA LYS A 284 -20.04 -2.92 -7.17
C LYS A 284 -20.05 -1.96 -8.36
N VAL A 285 -20.54 -0.75 -8.15
CA VAL A 285 -20.57 0.31 -9.17
C VAL A 285 -19.95 1.56 -8.59
N TYR A 286 -18.89 2.05 -9.22
CA TYR A 286 -18.08 3.12 -8.67
C TYR A 286 -18.91 4.39 -8.40
N ASN A 287 -18.76 4.92 -7.19
CA ASN A 287 -19.46 6.09 -6.65
C ASN A 287 -21.00 6.02 -6.67
N VAL A 288 -21.59 4.81 -6.65
CA VAL A 288 -23.04 4.61 -6.52
C VAL A 288 -23.34 4.03 -5.13
N ARG A 289 -24.16 4.74 -4.34
CA ARG A 289 -24.40 4.41 -2.93
C ARG A 289 -25.06 3.05 -2.77
N GLU A 290 -26.03 2.76 -3.61
CA GLU A 290 -26.85 1.55 -3.58
C GLU A 290 -26.06 0.32 -4.05
N SER A 291 -24.88 0.52 -4.63
CA SER A 291 -24.03 -0.56 -5.11
C SER A 291 -23.13 -1.17 -4.03
N TRP A 292 -23.09 -0.57 -2.84
CA TRP A 292 -22.37 -1.15 -1.71
C TRP A 292 -23.09 -2.41 -1.22
N THR A 293 -22.44 -3.56 -1.41
CA THR A 293 -22.92 -4.85 -0.91
C THR A 293 -22.00 -5.34 0.19
N LYS A 294 -22.58 -6.01 1.19
CA LYS A 294 -21.81 -6.71 2.21
C LYS A 294 -21.48 -8.09 1.67
N ASP A 295 -20.26 -8.27 1.18
CA ASP A 295 -19.85 -9.50 0.51
C ASP A 295 -19.28 -10.54 1.48
N TYR A 296 -18.68 -10.09 2.59
CA TYR A 296 -18.07 -10.98 3.57
C TYR A 296 -18.45 -10.60 5.00
N ILE A 297 -18.74 -11.63 5.80
CA ILE A 297 -18.92 -11.56 7.24
C ILE A 297 -17.98 -12.62 7.83
N ILE A 298 -16.95 -12.17 8.53
CA ILE A 298 -15.92 -13.04 9.09
C ILE A 298 -16.09 -13.01 10.60
N GLY A 299 -16.27 -14.19 11.21
CA GLY A 299 -16.39 -14.32 12.65
C GLY A 299 -15.12 -13.90 13.39
N ALA A 300 -15.26 -13.62 14.69
CA ALA A 300 -14.12 -13.31 15.54
C ALA A 300 -13.13 -14.50 15.59
N TYR A 301 -11.86 -14.23 15.30
CA TYR A 301 -10.79 -15.22 15.37
C TYR A 301 -9.58 -14.64 16.10
N VAL A 302 -9.07 -15.38 17.07
CA VAL A 302 -7.85 -15.01 17.81
C VAL A 302 -6.79 -16.07 17.52
N PRO A 303 -5.76 -15.74 16.72
CA PRO A 303 -4.66 -16.68 16.49
C PRO A 303 -3.96 -17.03 17.80
N ALA A 304 -3.62 -18.30 18.03
CA ALA A 304 -2.95 -18.77 19.26
C ALA A 304 -1.65 -18.01 19.63
N SER A 305 -1.02 -17.31 18.68
CA SER A 305 0.13 -16.43 18.94
C SER A 305 -0.19 -15.14 19.71
N VAL A 306 -1.47 -14.78 19.84
CA VAL A 306 -1.95 -13.62 20.60
C VAL A 306 -2.00 -13.91 22.09
N GLU A 307 -2.24 -15.17 22.52
CA GLU A 307 -2.45 -15.52 23.94
C GLU A 307 -1.21 -15.29 24.83
N ASN A 308 0.00 -15.28 24.25
CA ASN A 308 1.26 -15.21 24.99
C ASN A 308 2.09 -13.93 24.75
N ARG A 309 1.58 -12.93 24.01
CA ARG A 309 2.33 -11.69 23.73
C ARG A 309 1.75 -10.52 24.52
N GLN A 310 2.46 -10.07 25.56
CA GLN A 310 2.22 -8.76 26.17
C GLN A 310 2.33 -7.69 25.06
N VAL A 311 1.21 -7.08 24.71
CA VAL A 311 1.15 -5.90 23.85
C VAL A 311 1.93 -4.80 24.57
N ASN A 312 3.06 -4.36 24.03
CA ASN A 312 3.75 -3.18 24.56
C ASN A 312 3.03 -1.94 24.02
N PRO A 313 2.37 -1.12 24.85
CA PRO A 313 1.62 0.06 24.39
C PRO A 313 2.52 1.11 23.70
N ASN A 314 3.84 1.01 23.87
CA ASN A 314 4.82 1.97 23.37
C ASN A 314 5.51 1.55 22.05
N SER A 315 5.27 0.34 21.52
CA SER A 315 5.78 -0.03 20.19
C SER A 315 4.87 0.54 19.10
N ARG A 316 5.02 1.84 18.83
CA ARG A 316 4.37 2.49 17.69
C ARG A 316 5.10 2.09 16.41
N ILE A 317 4.63 1.04 15.75
CA ILE A 317 4.79 0.95 14.28
C ILE A 317 3.85 2.02 13.73
N TRP A 318 4.29 2.86 12.80
CA TRP A 318 3.49 4.00 12.33
C TRP A 318 2.33 3.62 11.39
N LYS A 319 1.95 2.34 11.39
CA LYS A 319 0.73 1.84 10.79
C LYS A 319 -0.25 1.42 11.90
N TYR A 320 -1.42 2.07 11.84
CA TYR A 320 -2.69 1.76 12.51
C TYR A 320 -2.91 2.14 13.98
N SER A 321 -3.27 3.42 14.12
CA SER A 321 -4.42 3.86 14.91
C SER A 321 -4.21 4.19 16.41
N THR A 322 -4.76 5.34 16.78
CA THR A 322 -5.39 5.60 18.08
C THR A 322 -6.90 5.27 18.04
N LEU A 323 -7.37 4.55 17.01
CA LEU A 323 -8.80 4.37 16.69
C LEU A 323 -9.25 2.89 16.62
N SER A 324 -8.43 1.96 16.14
CA SER A 324 -8.53 0.52 16.38
C SER A 324 -7.88 0.20 17.72
N LYS A 325 -8.63 0.38 18.80
CA LYS A 325 -8.41 -0.43 19.99
C LYS A 325 -9.36 -1.62 19.85
N ARG A 326 -8.79 -2.82 19.68
CA ARG A 326 -9.37 -4.16 19.90
C ARG A 326 -9.73 -4.96 18.63
N LEU A 327 -8.84 -5.91 18.33
CA LEU A 327 -9.13 -7.35 18.15
C LEU A 327 -9.51 -7.94 16.78
N ALA A 328 -9.50 -7.21 15.67
CA ALA A 328 -9.27 -7.79 14.34
C ALA A 328 -8.65 -6.71 13.44
N ASN A 329 -7.53 -7.05 12.80
CA ASN A 329 -6.55 -6.09 12.34
C ASN A 329 -6.38 -6.28 10.82
N GLU A 330 -6.15 -5.18 10.11
CA GLU A 330 -6.18 -4.98 8.66
C GLU A 330 -6.41 -6.17 7.71
N VAL A 331 -7.44 -6.05 6.86
CA VAL A 331 -7.59 -6.89 5.65
C VAL A 331 -6.55 -6.45 4.63
N VAL A 332 -5.67 -7.37 4.23
CA VAL A 332 -4.56 -7.09 3.32
C VAL A 332 -5.00 -7.24 1.86
N CYS A 333 -5.57 -8.38 1.49
CA CYS A 333 -6.08 -8.64 0.14
C CYS A 333 -6.99 -9.86 0.07
N VAL A 334 -7.68 -10.00 -1.07
CA VAL A 334 -8.31 -11.26 -1.51
C VAL A 334 -7.41 -11.91 -2.55
N LEU A 335 -7.12 -13.19 -2.35
CA LEU A 335 -6.41 -14.03 -3.30
C LEU A 335 -7.37 -14.49 -4.42
N LYS A 336 -6.82 -14.86 -5.57
CA LYS A 336 -7.56 -15.36 -6.74
C LYS A 336 -8.38 -16.62 -6.49
N ASN A 337 -8.02 -17.42 -5.49
CA ASN A 337 -8.81 -18.57 -5.06
C ASN A 337 -9.96 -18.20 -4.11
N GLY A 338 -10.13 -16.91 -3.79
CA GLY A 338 -11.17 -16.39 -2.91
C GLY A 338 -10.78 -16.30 -1.43
N GLU A 339 -9.62 -16.82 -1.04
CA GLU A 339 -9.13 -16.69 0.34
C GLU A 339 -8.78 -15.23 0.67
N ILE A 340 -9.04 -14.83 1.91
CA ILE A 340 -8.81 -13.47 2.41
C ILE A 340 -7.58 -13.48 3.31
N LEU A 341 -6.57 -12.65 3.00
CA LEU A 341 -5.41 -12.47 3.84
C LEU A 341 -5.67 -11.38 4.89
N LEU A 342 -5.52 -11.75 6.15
CA LEU A 342 -5.70 -10.90 7.32
C LEU A 342 -4.36 -10.74 8.05
N GLU A 343 -4.05 -9.51 8.47
CA GLU A 343 -2.89 -9.21 9.32
C GLU A 343 -3.35 -8.87 10.72
N TYR A 344 -2.93 -9.62 11.73
CA TYR A 344 -3.28 -9.35 13.13
C TYR A 344 -2.27 -8.44 13.82
N GLU A 345 -2.71 -7.66 14.81
CA GLU A 345 -1.89 -6.76 15.65
C GLU A 345 -0.69 -7.50 16.26
N SER A 346 -0.84 -8.80 16.53
CA SER A 346 0.26 -9.66 16.99
C SER A 346 1.39 -9.89 15.98
N GLY A 347 1.27 -9.39 14.75
CA GLY A 347 2.14 -9.67 13.61
C GLY A 347 1.87 -11.05 12.99
N ALA A 348 0.67 -11.61 13.17
CA ALA A 348 0.29 -12.89 12.57
C ALA A 348 -0.44 -12.67 11.24
N LEU A 349 -0.01 -13.38 10.19
CA LEU A 349 -0.73 -13.44 8.92
C LEU A 349 -1.61 -14.68 8.89
N VAL A 350 -2.88 -14.51 8.52
CA VAL A 350 -3.89 -15.58 8.51
C VAL A 350 -4.67 -15.51 7.22
N LEU A 351 -4.81 -16.65 6.55
CA LEU A 351 -5.75 -16.82 5.44
C LEU A 351 -7.09 -17.27 6.01
N TYR A 352 -8.16 -16.65 5.55
CA TYR A 352 -9.53 -17.06 5.83
C TYR A 352 -10.17 -17.56 4.53
N ASN A 353 -10.69 -18.78 4.54
CA ASN A 353 -11.48 -19.32 3.43
C ASN A 353 -12.96 -19.00 3.68
N PRO A 354 -13.60 -18.11 2.90
CA PRO A 354 -15.01 -17.76 3.10
C PRO A 354 -15.98 -18.88 2.73
N TYR A 355 -15.56 -19.90 1.99
CA TYR A 355 -16.42 -21.02 1.60
C TYR A 355 -16.46 -22.12 2.67
N GLU A 356 -15.31 -22.40 3.29
CA GLU A 356 -15.19 -23.40 4.35
C GLU A 356 -15.33 -22.78 5.75
N GLU A 357 -15.31 -21.44 5.83
CA GLU A 357 -15.26 -20.65 7.06
C GLU A 357 -14.05 -20.98 7.96
N GLU A 358 -12.95 -21.43 7.34
CA GLU A 358 -11.75 -21.86 8.04
C GLU A 358 -10.65 -20.80 8.06
N PHE A 359 -9.92 -20.74 9.18
CA PHE A 359 -8.75 -19.90 9.36
C PHE A 359 -7.47 -20.74 9.30
N LYS A 360 -6.59 -20.41 8.36
CA LYS A 360 -5.27 -21.02 8.17
C LYS A 360 -4.18 -20.00 8.49
N LYS A 361 -3.47 -20.20 9.60
CA LYS A 361 -2.31 -19.38 9.95
C LYS A 361 -1.15 -19.61 8.97
N LEU A 362 -0.57 -18.53 8.46
CA LEU A 362 0.64 -18.59 7.66
C LEU A 362 1.87 -18.72 8.56
N VAL A 363 2.68 -19.76 8.31
CA VAL A 363 3.94 -20.01 9.04
C VAL A 363 5.11 -19.66 8.12
N ILE A 364 5.57 -18.42 8.23
CA ILE A 364 6.70 -17.91 7.44
C ILE A 364 7.91 -17.74 8.36
N SER A 365 9.02 -18.38 8.02
CA SER A 365 10.25 -18.34 8.83
C SER A 365 10.99 -17.03 8.64
N GLY A 366 11.36 -16.40 9.75
CA GLY A 366 12.08 -15.13 9.74
C GLY A 366 11.18 -13.90 9.63
N LEU A 367 9.87 -14.04 9.83
CA LEU A 367 8.98 -12.89 9.96
C LEU A 367 9.46 -11.96 11.08
N PRO A 368 9.50 -10.64 10.82
CA PRO A 368 9.71 -9.64 11.85
C PRO A 368 8.66 -9.76 12.96
N LYS A 369 9.01 -9.34 14.18
CA LYS A 369 8.08 -9.40 15.32
C LYS A 369 6.89 -8.45 15.14
N TRP A 370 7.15 -7.32 14.50
CA TRP A 370 6.30 -6.16 14.38
C TRP A 370 6.51 -5.63 12.97
N PHE A 371 5.47 -5.67 12.16
CA PHE A 371 5.50 -5.16 10.80
C PHE A 371 4.13 -4.61 10.45
N ALA A 372 4.07 -4.01 9.27
CA ALA A 372 2.84 -3.75 8.59
C ALA A 372 2.95 -4.19 7.14
N THR A 373 1.88 -4.76 6.60
CA THR A 373 1.88 -5.40 5.29
C THR A 373 1.38 -4.44 4.22
N LEU A 374 1.92 -4.63 3.02
CA LEU A 374 1.45 -4.01 1.79
C LEU A 374 1.50 -5.07 0.69
N THR A 375 0.48 -5.11 -0.16
CA THR A 375 0.52 -5.95 -1.36
C THR A 375 1.46 -5.37 -2.41
N HIS A 376 2.13 -6.26 -3.13
CA HIS A 376 3.10 -5.89 -4.14
C HIS A 376 2.98 -6.78 -5.37
N VAL A 377 2.99 -6.12 -6.52
CA VAL A 377 3.01 -6.77 -7.82
C VAL A 377 4.47 -6.94 -8.21
N ASP A 378 4.93 -8.19 -8.27
CA ASP A 378 6.31 -8.49 -8.67
C ASP A 378 6.61 -7.94 -10.07
N SER A 379 7.68 -7.17 -10.19
CA SER A 379 8.03 -6.53 -11.46
C SER A 379 9.55 -6.37 -11.61
N ILE A 380 10.00 -6.50 -12.86
CA ILE A 380 11.38 -6.19 -13.27
C ILE A 380 11.48 -4.84 -13.99
N PHE A 381 10.41 -4.04 -13.94
CA PHE A 381 10.34 -2.76 -14.62
C PHE A 381 11.41 -1.82 -14.07
N SER A 382 12.31 -1.34 -14.93
CA SER A 382 13.30 -0.34 -14.51
C SER A 382 12.65 1.02 -14.40
N LEU A 383 13.18 1.87 -13.50
CA LEU A 383 12.71 3.25 -13.39
C LEU A 383 13.00 4.07 -14.65
N GLU A 384 14.07 3.75 -15.37
CA GLU A 384 14.33 4.36 -16.68
C GLU A 384 13.21 4.05 -17.69
N ALA A 385 12.69 2.83 -17.69
CA ALA A 385 11.55 2.49 -18.52
C ALA A 385 10.29 3.28 -18.11
N ALA A 386 10.09 3.50 -16.81
CA ALA A 386 8.98 4.32 -16.28
C ALA A 386 9.08 5.80 -16.69
N LEU A 387 10.30 6.33 -16.82
CA LEU A 387 10.54 7.68 -17.33
C LEU A 387 10.32 7.79 -18.85
N LYS A 388 10.53 6.68 -19.59
CA LYS A 388 10.47 6.64 -21.07
C LYS A 388 9.10 6.35 -21.66
N ILE A 389 8.06 6.11 -20.85
CA ILE A 389 6.69 5.86 -21.35
C ILE A 389 6.11 7.07 -22.15
N LYS A 390 6.82 8.20 -22.16
CA LYS A 390 6.45 9.45 -22.85
C LYS A 390 7.14 9.73 -24.19
N LEU A 391 7.85 8.77 -24.80
CA LEU A 391 8.50 8.98 -26.11
C LEU A 391 7.81 8.23 -27.24
#